data_AF-A0A5C3LI33-F1
#
_entry.id   AF-A0A5C3LI33-F1
#
_cell.length_a   1.000
_cell.length_b   1.000
_cell.length_c   1.000
_cell.angle_alpha   90.00
_cell.angle_beta   90.00
_cell.angle_gamma   90.00
#
_symmetry.space_group_name_H-M   'P 1'
#
loop_
_entity.id
_entity.type
_entity.pdbx_description
1 polymer ?
#
loop_
_entity_poly.entity_id
_entity_poly.type
_entity_poly.pdbx_seq_one_letter_code
_entity_poly.pdbx_strand_id
1 'polypeptide(L)' 'MKFFSTVVLSVTIFVAAVAASPAPGGFPPQCKPLLQSCAVNGECCGDLCLLGLCA' A
#
# COMPACT_ATOMS: atom_id res chain seq x y z
N MET A 1 -4.80 -22.15 22.15
CA MET A 1 -4.45 -20.71 22.10
C MET A 1 -3.14 -20.41 21.38
N LYS A 2 -2.12 -21.30 21.41
CA LYS A 2 -0.83 -21.11 20.73
C LYS A 2 -0.92 -20.87 19.21
N PHE A 3 -1.76 -21.62 18.51
CA PHE A 3 -1.92 -21.50 17.05
C PHE A 3 -2.54 -20.17 16.60
N PHE A 4 -3.48 -19.63 17.37
CA PHE A 4 -4.17 -18.40 17.02
C PHE A 4 -3.23 -17.19 17.08
N SER A 5 -2.38 -17.12 18.11
CA SER A 5 -1.38 -16.05 18.23
C SER A 5 -0.36 -16.07 17.09
N THR A 6 0.10 -17.24 16.65
CA THR A 6 1.03 -17.35 15.51
C THR A 6 0.39 -16.91 14.20
N VAL A 7 -0.87 -17.31 13.95
CA VAL A 7 -1.60 -16.91 12.74
C VAL A 7 -1.82 -15.40 12.71
N VAL A 8 -2.30 -14.81 13.80
CA VAL A 8 -2.52 -13.35 13.89
C VAL A 8 -1.20 -12.59 13.69
N LEU A 9 -0.11 -13.02 14.33
CA LEU A 9 1.21 -12.41 14.13
C LEU A 9 1.66 -12.48 12.67
N SER A 10 1.52 -13.63 12.00
CA SER A 10 1.91 -13.77 10.59
C SER A 10 1.15 -12.83 9.66
N VAL A 11 -0.15 -12.68 9.86
CA VAL A 11 -1.00 -11.79 9.06
C VAL A 11 -0.61 -10.33 9.31
N THR A 12 -0.42 -9.94 10.58
CA THR A 12 -0.02 -8.56 10.91
C THR A 12 1.35 -8.19 10.34
N ILE A 13 2.32 -9.10 10.37
CA ILE A 13 3.65 -8.87 9.79
C ILE A 13 3.56 -8.76 8.27
N PHE A 14 2.75 -9.60 7.62
CA PHE A 14 2.57 -9.53 6.17
C PHE A 14 1.94 -8.21 5.75
N VAL A 15 0.84 -7.80 6.40
CA VAL A 15 0.17 -6.51 6.15
C VAL A 15 1.10 -5.33 6.42
N ALA A 16 1.85 -5.35 7.52
CA ALA A 16 2.83 -4.32 7.82
C ALA A 16 3.95 -4.28 6.76
N ALA A 17 4.40 -5.43 6.27
CA ALA A 17 5.40 -5.52 5.22
C ALA A 17 4.87 -4.96 3.89
N VAL A 18 3.61 -5.20 3.51
CA VAL A 18 3.02 -4.58 2.29
C VAL A 18 2.84 -3.08 2.44
N ALA A 19 2.47 -2.62 3.64
CA ALA A 19 2.26 -1.20 3.91
C ALA A 19 3.58 -0.43 4.01
N ALA A 20 4.63 -1.09 4.53
CA ALA A 20 5.96 -0.51 4.69
C ALA A 20 6.88 -0.76 3.49
N SER A 21 6.51 -1.64 2.55
CA SER A 21 7.30 -1.81 1.33
C SER A 21 7.28 -0.49 0.57
N PRO A 22 8.45 0.15 0.39
CA PRO A 22 8.54 1.32 -0.44
C PRO A 22 8.18 0.89 -1.87
N ALA A 23 7.21 1.58 -2.48
CA ALA A 23 7.08 1.53 -3.93
C ALA A 23 8.49 1.75 -4.54
N PRO A 24 8.90 0.99 -5.57
CA PRO A 24 10.25 1.06 -6.11
C PRO A 24 10.47 2.46 -6.70
N GLY A 25 11.01 3.37 -5.88
CA GLY A 25 10.98 4.79 -6.21
C GLY A 25 11.52 5.65 -5.08
N GLY A 26 12.80 5.49 -4.76
CA GLY A 26 13.56 6.47 -3.97
C GLY A 26 13.80 7.78 -4.74
N PHE A 27 12.74 8.40 -5.24
CA PHE A 27 12.71 9.73 -5.86
C PHE A 27 11.48 10.48 -5.32
N PRO A 28 11.50 11.82 -5.20
CA PRO A 28 10.31 12.58 -4.84
C PRO A 28 9.18 12.15 -5.77
N PRO A 29 8.11 11.52 -5.25
CA PRO A 29 7.22 10.80 -6.12
C PRO A 29 6.43 11.87 -6.89
N GLN A 30 6.70 11.97 -8.19
CA GLN A 30 5.91 12.78 -9.13
C GLN A 30 4.47 12.25 -9.22
N CYS A 31 4.22 11.11 -8.60
CA CYS A 31 2.96 10.41 -8.49
C CYS A 31 2.56 10.23 -7.00
N LYS A 32 1.27 10.23 -6.73
CA LYS A 32 0.65 9.94 -5.44
C LYS A 32 0.93 8.50 -5.01
N PRO A 33 1.29 8.27 -3.74
CA PRO A 33 1.43 6.92 -3.20
C PRO A 33 0.09 6.18 -3.10
N LEU A 34 0.15 4.85 -2.95
CA LEU A 34 -1.00 4.00 -2.68
C LEU A 34 -1.75 4.46 -1.42
N LEU A 35 -3.08 4.28 -1.40
CA LEU A 35 -4.01 4.82 -0.40
C LEU A 35 -4.14 6.35 -0.31
N GLN A 36 -3.44 7.13 -1.14
CA GLN A 36 -3.74 8.56 -1.21
C GLN A 36 -4.94 8.84 -2.08
N SER A 37 -5.67 9.91 -1.75
CA SER A 37 -6.77 10.35 -2.59
C SER A 37 -6.29 10.82 -3.97
N CYS A 38 -6.99 10.38 -5.01
CA CYS A 38 -6.75 10.71 -6.40
C CYS A 38 -8.04 11.13 -7.10
N ALA A 39 -7.90 12.00 -8.10
CA ALA A 39 -8.98 12.32 -9.04
C ALA A 39 -8.80 11.64 -10.39
N VAL A 40 -7.54 11.39 -10.77
CA VAL A 40 -7.16 10.84 -12.08
C VAL A 40 -6.18 9.68 -11.92
N ASN A 41 -6.22 8.77 -12.89
CA ASN A 41 -5.45 7.53 -12.89
C ASN A 41 -3.94 7.77 -12.79
N GLY A 42 -3.41 8.65 -13.66
CA GLY A 42 -2.00 8.98 -13.73
C GLY A 42 -1.49 9.93 -12.63
N GLU A 43 -2.34 10.33 -11.69
CA GLU A 43 -1.82 10.87 -10.43
C GLU A 43 -1.19 9.75 -9.61
N CYS A 44 -1.67 8.51 -9.68
CA CYS A 44 -1.23 7.42 -8.83
C CYS A 44 0.05 6.77 -9.35
N CYS A 45 0.97 6.36 -8.46
CA CYS A 45 2.16 5.62 -8.90
C CYS A 45 1.83 4.25 -9.49
N GLY A 46 0.65 3.70 -9.20
CA GLY A 46 0.11 2.49 -9.83
C GLY A 46 -0.62 2.75 -11.14
N ASP A 47 -0.72 4.02 -11.60
CA ASP A 47 -1.63 4.45 -12.66
C ASP A 47 -3.00 3.80 -12.48
N LEU A 48 -3.53 3.82 -11.26
CA LEU A 48 -4.82 3.23 -10.92
C LEU A 48 -5.49 4.05 -9.82
N CYS A 49 -6.56 4.75 -10.19
CA CYS A 49 -7.41 5.48 -9.27
C CYS A 49 -8.72 4.71 -9.06
N LEU A 50 -8.83 4.00 -7.94
CA LEU A 50 -9.97 3.17 -7.58
C LEU A 50 -10.72 3.79 -6.41
N LEU A 51 -12.02 4.08 -6.60
CA LEU A 51 -12.87 4.70 -5.57
C LEU A 51 -12.30 6.03 -5.01
N GLY A 52 -11.52 6.75 -5.82
CA GLY A 52 -10.88 8.00 -5.41
C GLY A 52 -9.65 7.80 -4.52
N LEU A 53 -9.12 6.59 -4.42
CA LEU A 53 -7.83 6.26 -3.80
C LEU A 53 -6.90 5.60 -4.81
N CYS A 54 -5.60 5.88 -4.69
CA CYS A 54 -4.58 5.21 -5.47
C CYS A 54 -4.44 3.75 -5.04
N ALA A 55 -4.50 2.85 -6.03
CA ALA A 55 -4.42 1.40 -5.89
C ALA A 55 -3.37 0.80 -6.81
#